data_AF-A0A920NQ02-F1
#
_entry.id   AF-A0A920NQ02-F1
#
_cell.length_a   1.000
_cell.length_b   1.000
_cell.length_c   1.000
_cell.angle_alpha   90.00
_cell.angle_beta   90.00
_cell.angle_gamma   90.00
#
_symmetry.space_group_name_H-M   'P 1'
#
loop_
_entity.id
_entity.type
_entity.pdbx_description
1 polymer ?
#
loop_
_entity_poly.entity_id
_entity_poly.type
_entity_poly.pdbx_seq_one_letter_code
_entity_poly.pdbx_strand_id
1 'polypeptide(L)' 'MKNITLLVMAAGMGSRYGGLKQLDEVGPSGETIIDYSVYDAIAAGFTKVVFIIRRDFKAGIQIKDHQ' A
#
# COMPACT_ATOMS: atom_id res chain seq x y z
N MET A 1 -6.79 8.02 22.46
CA MET A 1 -6.63 8.12 20.99
C MET A 1 -7.38 6.96 20.36
N LYS A 2 -8.17 7.18 19.30
CA LYS A 2 -8.84 6.08 18.60
C LYS A 2 -7.78 5.26 17.83
N ASN A 3 -7.78 3.95 18.02
CA ASN A 3 -6.94 3.03 17.26
C ASN A 3 -7.68 2.67 15.97
N ILE A 4 -7.37 3.38 14.88
CA ILE A 4 -8.03 3.21 13.58
C ILE A 4 -7.01 2.59 12.62
N THR A 5 -7.41 1.50 11.97
CA THR A 5 -6.56 0.76 11.03
C THR A 5 -7.02 0.99 9.60
N LEU A 6 -6.09 1.34 8.71
CA LEU A 6 -6.32 1.34 7.26
C LEU A 6 -6.04 -0.07 6.73
N LEU A 7 -7.04 -0.66 6.08
CA LEU A 7 -6.90 -1.96 5.41
C LEU A 7 -6.82 -1.74 3.90
N VAL A 8 -5.66 -2.04 3.31
CA VAL A 8 -5.43 -1.94 1.87
C VAL A 8 -5.56 -3.33 1.24
N MET A 9 -6.64 -3.54 0.50
CA MET A 9 -6.89 -4.80 -0.22
C MET A 9 -6.25 -4.77 -1.60
N ALA A 10 -5.06 -5.35 -1.70
CA ALA A 10 -4.15 -5.31 -2.85
C ALA A 10 -3.96 -6.70 -3.50
N ALA A 11 -4.92 -7.62 -3.30
CA ALA A 11 -4.83 -9.01 -3.76
C ALA A 11 -5.39 -9.24 -5.18
N GLY A 12 -6.02 -8.24 -5.80
CA GLY A 12 -6.62 -8.35 -7.13
C GLY A 12 -5.59 -8.32 -8.26
N MET A 13 -5.86 -9.03 -9.36
CA MET A 13 -5.08 -8.88 -10.59
C MET A 13 -5.63 -7.72 -11.42
N GLY A 14 -4.80 -6.74 -11.73
CA GLY A 14 -5.12 -5.68 -12.70
C GLY A 14 -5.15 -6.23 -14.11
N SER A 15 -6.20 -6.98 -14.49
CA SER A 15 -6.34 -7.59 -15.83
C SER A 15 -6.38 -6.54 -16.95
N ARG A 16 -6.92 -5.35 -16.66
CA ARG A 16 -6.91 -4.19 -17.57
C ARG A 16 -5.51 -3.64 -17.86
N TYR A 17 -4.53 -4.06 -17.07
CA TYR A 17 -3.23 -3.41 -16.96
C TYR A 17 -2.03 -4.37 -17.00
N GLY A 18 -2.26 -5.68 -17.06
CA GLY A 18 -1.22 -6.69 -17.29
C GLY A 18 -0.37 -7.09 -16.07
N GLY A 19 -0.66 -6.58 -14.85
CA GLY A 19 0.16 -6.89 -13.67
C GLY A 19 -0.15 -6.05 -12.43
N LEU A 20 0.77 -6.09 -11.45
CA LEU A 20 0.75 -5.28 -10.23
C LEU A 20 1.06 -3.81 -10.56
N LYS A 21 0.04 -2.95 -10.53
CA LYS A 21 0.18 -1.51 -10.80
C LYS A 21 0.13 -0.60 -9.58
N GLN A 22 0.30 -1.17 -8.39
CA GLN A 22 0.31 -0.38 -7.15
C GLN A 22 1.71 0.08 -6.73
N LEU A 23 2.75 -0.43 -7.40
CA LEU A 23 4.15 -0.10 -7.18
C LEU A 23 4.74 0.74 -8.33
N ASP A 24 3.92 1.07 -9.33
CA ASP A 24 4.34 1.98 -10.38
C ASP A 24 4.52 3.38 -9.77
N GLU A 25 5.64 3.99 -10.10
CA GLU A 25 5.95 5.36 -9.72
C GLU A 25 5.01 6.32 -10.44
N VAL A 26 4.34 7.19 -9.67
CA VAL A 26 3.38 8.19 -10.19
C VAL A 26 3.70 9.60 -9.73
N GLY A 27 4.53 9.75 -8.69
CA GLY A 27 4.94 11.02 -8.12
C GLY A 27 6.19 11.62 -8.78
N PRO A 28 6.44 12.93 -8.59
CA PRO A 28 7.58 13.63 -9.17
C PRO A 28 8.95 13.14 -8.68
N SER A 29 8.99 12.40 -7.57
CA SER A 29 10.22 11.84 -6.99
C SER A 29 10.22 10.31 -6.93
N GLY A 30 9.34 9.66 -7.70
CA GLY A 30 9.23 8.20 -7.73
C GLY A 30 8.26 7.63 -6.70
N GLU A 31 7.39 8.44 -6.09
CA GLU A 31 6.40 7.97 -5.14
C GLU A 31 5.35 7.09 -5.83
N THR A 32 4.97 6.00 -5.17
CA THR A 32 3.90 5.12 -5.63
C THR A 32 2.54 5.57 -5.10
N ILE A 33 1.46 5.01 -5.66
CA ILE A 33 0.10 5.24 -5.13
C ILE A 33 0.00 4.78 -3.66
N ILE A 34 0.76 3.74 -3.28
CA ILE A 34 0.80 3.24 -1.89
C ILE A 34 1.39 4.28 -0.95
N ASP A 35 2.46 4.97 -1.36
CA ASP A 35 3.13 5.98 -0.53
C ASP A 35 2.17 7.14 -0.19
N TYR A 36 1.45 7.66 -1.20
CA TYR A 36 0.43 8.67 -0.97
C TYR A 36 -0.71 8.17 -0.08
N SER A 37 -1.16 6.93 -0.28
CA SER A 37 -2.22 6.34 0.54
C SER A 37 -1.83 6.24 2.03
N VAL A 38 -0.57 5.91 2.32
CA VAL A 38 -0.04 5.85 3.69
C VAL A 38 0.14 7.25 4.28
N TYR A 39 0.63 8.20 3.49
CA TYR A 39 0.75 9.60 3.90
C TYR A 39 -0.60 10.17 4.33
N ASP A 40 -1.63 9.99 3.51
CA ASP A 40 -2.99 10.46 3.80
C ASP A 40 -3.58 9.76 5.04
N ALA A 41 -3.30 8.47 5.22
CA ALA A 41 -3.73 7.72 6.40
C ALA A 41 -3.12 8.30 7.69
N ILE A 42 -1.82 8.62 7.67
CA ILE A 42 -1.16 9.27 8.81
C ILE A 42 -1.78 10.64 9.07
N ALA A 43 -1.96 11.46 8.03
CA ALA A 43 -2.55 12.79 8.13
C ALA A 43 -4.00 12.75 8.68
N ALA A 44 -4.76 11.70 8.35
CA ALA A 44 -6.11 11.46 8.84
C ALA A 44 -6.16 10.82 10.25
N GLY A 45 -5.02 10.50 10.85
CA GLY A 45 -4.93 9.97 12.22
C GLY A 45 -5.08 8.45 12.34
N PHE A 46 -4.82 7.69 11.26
CA PHE A 46 -4.72 6.24 11.34
C PHE A 46 -3.41 5.85 12.04
N THR A 47 -3.52 4.86 12.93
CA THR A 47 -2.41 4.42 13.79
C THR A 47 -1.81 3.09 13.33
N LYS A 48 -2.43 2.45 12.33
CA LYS A 48 -1.99 1.18 11.76
C LYS A 48 -2.40 1.07 10.30
N VAL A 49 -1.54 0.50 9.47
CA VAL A 49 -1.83 0.16 8.08
C VAL A 49 -1.59 -1.33 7.87
N VAL A 50 -2.53 -2.03 7.24
CA VAL A 50 -2.45 -3.46 6.94
C VAL A 50 -2.69 -3.67 5.46
N PHE A 51 -1.76 -4.34 4.78
CA PHE A 51 -1.87 -4.70 3.38
C PHE A 51 -2.27 -6.18 3.23
N ILE A 52 -3.35 -6.45 2.50
CA ILE A 52 -3.72 -7.80 2.08
C ILE A 52 -3.26 -7.97 0.64
N ILE A 53 -2.15 -8.69 0.46
CA ILE A 53 -1.52 -8.96 -0.83
C ILE A 53 -1.49 -10.46 -1.13
N ARG A 54 -1.42 -10.85 -2.41
CA ARG A 54 -1.10 -12.23 -2.77
C ARG A 54 0.36 -12.54 -2.45
N ARG A 55 0.67 -13.80 -2.12
CA ARG A 55 2.03 -14.23 -1.78
C ARG A 55 3.05 -13.93 -2.89
N ASP A 56 2.63 -14.12 -4.13
CA ASP A 56 3.46 -13.91 -5.34
C ASP A 56 3.92 -12.44 -5.48
N PHE A 57 3.26 -11.52 -4.78
CA PHE A 57 3.52 -10.09 -4.79
C PHE A 57 4.38 -9.60 -3.62
N LYS A 58 4.75 -10.49 -2.69
CA LYS A 58 5.61 -10.18 -1.54
C LYS A 58 7.02 -9.74 -1.97
N ALA A 59 7.54 -10.24 -3.09
CA ALA A 59 8.90 -9.92 -3.55
C ALA A 59 9.08 -8.45 -3.96
N GLY A 60 8.00 -7.77 -4.40
CA GLY A 60 8.05 -6.36 -4.80
C GLY A 60 7.75 -5.37 -3.67
N ILE A 61 7.36 -5.84 -2.48
CA ILE A 61 6.94 -4.99 -1.36
C ILE A 61 7.84 -5.29 -0.16
N GLN A 62 8.75 -4.37 0.16
CA GLN A 62 9.48 -4.42 1.43
C GLN A 62 8.61 -3.88 2.56
N ILE A 63 7.76 -4.73 3.13
CA ILE A 63 7.04 -4.42 4.37
C ILE A 63 8.03 -4.56 5.53
N LYS A 64 8.32 -3.44 6.20
CA LYS A 64 8.97 -3.49 7.52
C LYS A 64 7.89 -3.81 8.54
N ASP A 65 7.91 -5.02 9.08
CA ASP A 65 7.11 -5.36 10.24
C ASP A 65 7.57 -4.48 11.41
N HIS A 66 6.81 -3.43 11.73
CA HIS A 66 6.93 -2.79 13.03
C HIS A 66 6.22 -3.70 14.04
N GLN A 67 7.05 -4.46 14.77
CA GLN A 67 6.66 -5.17 16.00
C GLN A 67 6.17 -4.17 17.04
#